data_AF-A0A8T2XGZ7-F1
#
_entry.id   AF-A0A8T2XGZ7-F1
#
_cell.length_a   1.000
_cell.length_b   1.000
_cell.length_c   1.000
_cell.angle_alpha   90.00
_cell.angle_beta   90.00
_cell.angle_gamma   90.00
#
_symmetry.space_group_name_H-M   'P 1'
#
loop_
_entity.id
_entity.type
_entity.pdbx_description
1 polymer ?
#
loop_
_entity_poly.entity_id
_entity_poly.type
_entity_poly.pdbx_seq_one_letter_code
_entity_poly.pdbx_strand_id
1 'polypeptide(L)'
;MATAASSLTFSTSLPKLCRPFSISITQPPQVSLNFKKLNCSISSALKISRGTAAAATTTTAKASSMASSGITTVDQKNKKVVEVFDTEEELAVSLAKYTADLSDKFAKERGSFTVVVSGGSLIKSLRKLVEAPYVDSIDWSKWHVFWVDERVVPKDHPDSNYKLAFDGFLSKVPIPPGNVYAINDALSAEGAADDYETCLKHLVHTGVINKSSVSGFPKFDLMLVGMGPDGHVASLFPGHPLLKENQKWVAHITDSPKPPPGRITFTFPVINSSSYIALVVCGAGKASVVQTALGKSQNSDVFPVQMVSPEGELKWCLDRDAASKL
;
A
#
# COMPACT_ATOMS: atom_id res chain seq x y z
N MET A 1 -0.38 -78.80 -19.81
CA MET A 1 0.49 -78.88 -18.62
C MET A 1 -0.12 -78.00 -17.55
N ALA A 2 -0.46 -78.62 -16.42
CA ALA A 2 -1.15 -78.00 -15.29
C ALA A 2 -0.16 -77.39 -14.28
N THR A 3 -0.72 -76.71 -13.28
CA THR A 3 -0.15 -76.26 -11.98
C THR A 3 0.64 -74.94 -12.02
N ALA A 4 0.52 -74.01 -11.07
CA ALA A 4 -0.36 -73.86 -9.92
C ALA A 4 -0.40 -72.37 -9.51
N ALA A 5 -1.55 -71.92 -9.02
CA ALA A 5 -1.71 -70.65 -8.31
C ALA A 5 -1.21 -70.81 -6.87
N SER A 6 -0.42 -69.85 -6.38
CA SER A 6 0.02 -69.74 -4.99
C SER A 6 -0.67 -68.55 -4.34
N SER A 7 -1.68 -68.84 -3.54
CA SER A 7 -2.29 -67.93 -2.57
C SER A 7 -1.40 -67.83 -1.32
N LEU A 8 -1.00 -66.61 -0.94
CA LEU A 8 -0.41 -66.32 0.36
C LEU A 8 -1.28 -65.29 1.08
N THR A 9 -2.08 -65.80 2.01
CA THR A 9 -2.74 -65.03 3.07
C THR A 9 -1.74 -64.80 4.20
N PHE A 10 -1.56 -63.54 4.63
CA PHE A 10 -0.95 -63.25 5.92
C PHE A 10 -1.90 -62.44 6.80
N SER A 11 -2.09 -62.97 7.99
CA SER A 11 -2.96 -62.52 9.07
C SER A 11 -2.15 -61.74 10.11
N THR A 12 -2.82 -60.78 10.75
CA THR A 12 -2.59 -60.24 12.12
C THR A 12 -1.23 -59.60 12.44
N SER A 13 -1.23 -58.28 12.70
CA SER A 13 -1.32 -57.71 14.07
C SER A 13 -0.92 -56.23 14.06
N LEU A 14 -1.83 -55.35 14.49
CA LEU A 14 -1.57 -53.94 14.79
C LEU A 14 -0.99 -53.82 16.21
N PRO A 15 0.14 -53.12 16.44
CA PRO A 15 0.50 -52.70 17.78
C PRO A 15 -0.16 -51.36 18.11
N LYS A 16 -1.05 -51.39 19.12
CA LYS A 16 -1.49 -50.21 19.88
C LYS A 16 -0.28 -49.68 20.66
N LEU A 17 0.08 -48.40 20.48
CA LEU A 17 0.86 -47.66 21.46
C LEU A 17 0.20 -46.30 21.72
N CYS A 18 -0.64 -46.27 22.74
CA CYS A 18 -1.03 -45.05 23.45
C CYS A 18 -0.17 -44.96 24.72
N ARG A 19 0.61 -43.89 24.87
CA ARG A 19 0.90 -43.29 26.17
C ARG A 19 0.87 -41.76 26.03
N PRO A 20 0.15 -41.04 26.90
CA PRO A 20 0.03 -39.59 26.85
C PRO A 20 1.32 -38.94 27.36
N PHE A 21 1.81 -37.94 26.62
CA PHE A 21 2.82 -37.00 27.12
C PHE A 21 2.15 -36.03 28.09
N SER A 22 2.53 -36.09 29.36
CA SER A 22 2.22 -35.06 30.35
C SER A 22 3.16 -33.88 30.14
N ILE A 23 2.66 -32.79 29.56
CA ILE A 23 3.33 -31.49 29.59
C ILE A 23 2.88 -30.78 30.87
N SER A 24 3.82 -30.61 31.80
CA SER A 24 3.62 -29.82 33.01
C SER A 24 3.62 -28.34 32.62
N ILE A 25 2.46 -27.70 32.63
CA ILE A 25 2.31 -26.25 32.47
C ILE A 25 2.71 -25.61 33.79
N THR A 26 3.92 -25.06 33.88
CA THR A 26 4.29 -24.13 34.93
C THR A 26 3.57 -22.80 34.71
N GLN A 27 2.68 -22.43 35.63
CA GLN A 27 2.00 -21.13 35.65
C GLN A 27 3.03 -19.98 35.70
N PRO A 28 2.84 -18.88 34.95
CA PRO A 28 3.59 -17.65 35.20
C PRO A 28 3.15 -17.02 36.54
N PRO A 29 4.05 -16.31 37.25
CA PRO A 29 3.73 -15.72 38.54
C PRO A 29 2.64 -14.65 38.40
N GLN A 30 1.64 -14.75 39.27
CA GLN A 30 0.59 -13.76 39.46
C GLN A 30 1.21 -12.45 39.95
N VAL A 31 1.27 -11.42 39.10
CA VAL A 31 1.54 -10.06 39.54
C VAL A 31 0.24 -9.45 40.03
N SER A 32 0.09 -9.36 41.35
CA SER A 32 -0.98 -8.63 42.01
C SER A 32 -0.81 -7.13 41.80
N LEU A 33 -1.54 -6.53 40.86
CA LEU A 33 -1.68 -5.07 40.79
C LEU A 33 -2.70 -4.62 41.83
N ASN A 34 -2.17 -4.08 42.92
CA ASN A 34 -2.94 -3.47 44.00
C ASN A 34 -3.52 -2.13 43.51
N PHE A 35 -4.83 -2.08 43.25
CA PHE A 35 -5.54 -0.83 42.98
C PHE A 35 -5.60 0.03 44.25
N LYS A 36 -4.66 0.96 44.40
CA LYS A 36 -4.84 2.08 45.32
C LYS A 36 -5.78 3.09 44.67
N LYS A 37 -7.01 3.15 45.20
CA LYS A 37 -7.95 4.25 45.02
C LYS A 37 -7.24 5.59 45.32
N LEU A 38 -7.12 6.46 44.32
CA LEU A 38 -7.01 7.89 44.57
C LEU A 38 -8.38 8.51 44.30
N ASN A 39 -9.07 8.84 45.40
CA ASN A 39 -10.11 9.86 45.40
C ASN A 39 -9.41 11.22 45.41
N CYS A 40 -9.66 12.06 44.41
CA CYS A 40 -9.50 13.49 44.56
C CYS A 40 -10.77 14.17 44.03
N SER A 41 -11.54 14.71 44.97
CA SER A 41 -12.60 15.68 44.76
C SER A 41 -12.06 17.03 45.20
N ILE A 42 -12.33 18.09 44.43
CA ILE A 42 -12.50 19.51 44.79
C ILE A 42 -12.82 20.21 43.45
N SER A 43 -14.08 20.50 43.17
CA SER A 43 -14.82 21.75 43.45
C SER A 43 -14.55 22.89 42.46
N SER A 44 -15.65 23.19 41.75
CA SER A 44 -16.08 24.44 41.11
C SER A 44 -15.40 25.75 41.50
N ALA A 45 -15.13 26.61 40.50
CA ALA A 45 -15.39 28.05 40.60
C ALA A 45 -15.54 28.69 39.20
N LEU A 46 -16.79 29.04 38.90
CA LEU A 46 -17.23 29.97 37.86
C LEU A 46 -16.86 31.40 38.30
N LYS A 47 -16.21 32.19 37.45
CA LYS A 47 -16.19 33.66 37.58
C LYS A 47 -16.50 34.32 36.23
N ILE A 48 -17.70 34.89 36.19
CA ILE A 48 -18.17 35.86 35.21
C ILE A 48 -17.61 37.21 35.64
N SER A 49 -16.99 37.97 34.73
CA SER A 49 -16.89 39.42 34.86
C SER A 49 -17.14 40.08 33.52
N ARG A 50 -18.20 40.89 33.46
CA ARG A 50 -18.51 41.85 32.41
C ARG A 50 -17.47 42.97 32.42
N GLY A 51 -17.07 43.44 31.23
CA GLY A 51 -16.30 44.67 31.04
C GLY A 51 -16.27 45.04 29.56
N THR A 52 -16.79 46.22 29.26
CA THR A 52 -17.15 46.77 27.94
C THR A 52 -15.98 47.25 27.07
N ALA A 53 -16.19 47.07 25.77
CA ALA A 53 -15.67 47.75 24.58
C ALA A 53 -14.64 48.88 24.71
N ALA A 54 -13.55 48.76 23.92
CA ALA A 54 -12.95 49.86 23.19
C ALA A 54 -12.28 49.34 21.91
N ALA A 55 -12.59 49.99 20.79
CA ALA A 55 -12.01 49.73 19.48
C ALA A 55 -10.56 50.23 19.41
N ALA A 56 -9.68 49.43 18.82
CA ALA A 56 -8.40 49.88 18.33
C ALA A 56 -8.01 49.06 17.08
N THR A 57 -8.19 49.72 15.94
CA THR A 57 -7.46 49.47 14.69
C THR A 57 -5.97 49.33 15.00
N THR A 58 -5.26 48.38 14.37
CA THR A 58 -3.94 48.57 13.70
C THR A 58 -3.23 47.24 13.43
N THR A 59 -2.88 47.07 12.14
CA THR A 59 -1.87 46.17 11.53
C THR A 59 -2.13 44.67 11.41
N THR A 60 -2.45 44.30 10.18
CA THR A 60 -2.22 43.00 9.55
C THR A 60 -0.79 42.49 9.77
N ALA A 61 -0.65 41.39 10.51
CA ALA A 61 0.54 40.53 10.45
C ALA A 61 0.34 39.53 9.30
N LYS A 62 1.22 39.63 8.30
CA LYS A 62 1.23 38.84 7.07
C LYS A 62 1.67 37.41 7.42
N ALA A 63 0.73 36.48 7.48
CA ALA A 63 1.05 35.06 7.48
C ALA A 63 1.58 34.69 6.08
N SER A 64 2.87 34.40 5.99
CA SER A 64 3.51 33.89 4.78
C SER A 64 3.01 32.48 4.48
N SER A 65 2.03 32.36 3.59
CA SER A 65 1.72 31.11 2.90
C SER A 65 2.85 30.81 1.92
N MET A 66 3.60 29.74 2.14
CA MET A 66 4.37 29.11 1.06
C MET A 66 3.36 28.60 0.02
N ALA A 67 3.22 29.34 -1.08
CA ALA A 67 2.52 28.85 -2.26
C ALA A 67 3.42 27.80 -2.92
N SER A 68 2.97 26.54 -2.97
CA SER A 68 3.64 25.54 -3.81
C SER A 68 3.42 25.93 -5.26
N SER A 69 4.50 26.22 -5.98
CA SER A 69 4.49 26.72 -7.36
C SER A 69 4.27 25.57 -8.36
N GLY A 70 3.31 24.68 -8.09
CA GLY A 70 3.01 23.53 -8.92
C GLY A 70 2.06 23.88 -10.06
N ILE A 71 2.45 23.60 -11.30
CA ILE A 71 1.52 23.63 -12.44
C ILE A 71 0.56 22.45 -12.26
N THR A 72 -0.71 22.75 -12.00
CA THR A 72 -1.78 21.74 -11.91
C THR A 72 -2.58 21.76 -13.20
N THR A 73 -2.61 20.64 -13.92
CA THR A 73 -3.54 20.45 -15.06
C THR A 73 -4.59 19.42 -14.67
N VAL A 74 -5.86 19.74 -14.94
CA VAL A 74 -7.02 18.87 -14.66
C VAL A 74 -7.71 18.56 -15.98
N ASP A 75 -7.73 17.29 -16.38
CA ASP A 75 -8.63 16.81 -17.44
C ASP A 75 -9.99 16.50 -16.78
N GLN A 76 -11.07 17.13 -17.24
CA GLN A 76 -12.39 16.97 -16.62
C GLN A 76 -13.12 15.68 -17.03
N LYS A 77 -12.64 14.96 -18.05
CA LYS A 77 -13.30 13.74 -18.56
C LYS A 77 -12.92 12.46 -17.81
N ASN A 78 -11.70 12.42 -17.29
CA ASN A 78 -11.17 11.38 -16.40
C ASN A 78 -10.52 12.16 -15.26
N LYS A 79 -10.83 11.94 -13.98
CA LYS A 79 -10.26 12.70 -12.83
C LYS A 79 -8.73 12.52 -12.74
N LYS A 80 -8.01 13.10 -13.70
CA LYS A 80 -6.57 12.99 -13.88
C LYS A 80 -5.99 14.35 -13.51
N VAL A 81 -5.13 14.32 -12.51
CA VAL A 81 -4.43 15.49 -12.00
C VAL A 81 -2.95 15.28 -12.26
N VAL A 82 -2.28 16.25 -12.89
CA VAL A 82 -0.83 16.24 -13.04
C VAL A 82 -0.24 17.40 -12.24
N GLU A 83 0.65 17.07 -11.31
CA GLU A 83 1.40 18.03 -10.50
C GLU A 83 2.90 17.82 -10.72
N VAL A 84 3.60 18.91 -11.03
CA VAL A 84 5.05 18.97 -11.18
C VAL A 84 5.63 19.77 -10.01
N PHE A 85 6.64 19.21 -9.35
CA PHE A 85 7.33 19.80 -8.21
C PHE A 85 8.76 20.18 -8.59
N ASP A 86 9.27 21.30 -8.06
CA ASP A 86 10.62 21.76 -8.35
C ASP A 86 11.69 20.83 -7.76
N THR A 87 11.37 20.17 -6.65
CA THR A 87 12.27 19.23 -5.95
C THR A 87 11.55 17.97 -5.50
N GLU A 88 12.30 16.89 -5.29
CA GLU A 88 11.77 15.65 -4.71
C GLU A 88 11.29 15.84 -3.26
N GLU A 89 11.85 16.83 -2.53
CA GLU A 89 11.39 17.20 -1.19
C GLU A 89 9.98 17.80 -1.21
N GLU A 90 9.69 18.72 -2.11
CA GLU A 90 8.34 19.29 -2.26
C GLU A 90 7.33 18.21 -2.68
N LEU A 91 7.73 17.31 -3.58
CA LEU A 91 6.93 16.15 -3.94
C LEU A 91 6.61 15.29 -2.72
N ALA A 92 7.61 14.98 -1.88
CA ALA A 92 7.43 14.16 -0.69
C ALA A 92 6.49 14.84 0.34
N VAL A 93 6.60 16.16 0.52
CA VAL A 93 5.71 16.94 1.39
C VAL A 93 4.27 16.90 0.87
N SER A 94 4.06 17.12 -0.43
CA SER A 94 2.74 17.06 -1.06
C SER A 94 2.13 15.66 -0.99
N LEU A 95 2.94 14.62 -1.25
CA LEU A 95 2.51 13.22 -1.20
C LEU A 95 2.11 12.80 0.22
N ALA A 96 2.86 13.21 1.24
CA ALA A 96 2.50 12.94 2.63
C ALA A 96 1.20 13.63 3.02
N LYS A 97 1.01 14.90 2.64
CA LYS A 97 -0.25 15.60 2.85
C LYS A 97 -1.42 14.88 2.19
N TYR A 98 -1.28 14.55 0.90
CA TYR A 98 -2.32 13.86 0.13
C TYR A 98 -2.69 12.51 0.73
N THR A 99 -1.69 11.73 1.15
CA THR A 99 -1.89 10.44 1.80
C THR A 99 -2.58 10.59 3.16
N ALA A 100 -2.17 11.57 3.96
CA ALA A 100 -2.77 11.85 5.26
C ALA A 100 -4.23 12.31 5.14
N ASP A 101 -4.54 13.17 4.16
CA ASP A 101 -5.90 13.63 3.90
C ASP A 101 -6.82 12.47 3.47
N LEU A 102 -6.33 11.56 2.61
CA LEU A 102 -7.09 10.37 2.21
C LEU A 102 -7.24 9.37 3.36
N SER A 103 -6.22 9.21 4.18
CA SER A 103 -6.29 8.41 5.40
C SER A 103 -7.38 8.93 6.33
N ASP A 104 -7.39 10.23 6.64
CA ASP A 104 -8.39 10.85 7.52
C ASP A 104 -9.81 10.71 6.94
N LYS A 105 -9.97 10.97 5.64
CA LYS A 105 -11.24 10.80 4.93
C LYS A 105 -11.80 9.38 5.13
N PHE A 106 -11.02 8.36 4.80
CA PHE A 106 -11.52 6.99 4.81
C PHE A 106 -11.62 6.39 6.22
N ALA A 107 -10.73 6.79 7.13
CA ALA A 107 -10.89 6.48 8.54
C ALA A 107 -12.23 7.01 9.09
N LYS A 108 -12.65 8.23 8.72
CA LYS A 108 -13.95 8.80 9.12
C LYS A 108 -15.14 8.13 8.43
N GLU A 109 -15.05 7.86 7.14
CA GLU A 109 -16.15 7.26 6.38
C GLU A 109 -16.42 5.80 6.78
N ARG A 110 -15.39 5.05 7.16
CA ARG A 110 -15.47 3.57 7.22
C ARG A 110 -14.77 2.93 8.40
N GLY A 111 -13.96 3.68 9.14
CA GLY A 111 -13.16 3.14 10.23
C GLY A 111 -11.94 2.32 9.78
N SER A 112 -11.53 2.43 8.52
CA SER A 112 -10.31 1.80 7.98
C SER A 112 -9.76 2.58 6.78
N PHE A 113 -8.47 2.42 6.51
CA PHE A 113 -7.77 2.99 5.35
C PHE A 113 -6.87 1.93 4.72
N THR A 114 -7.18 1.52 3.49
CA THR A 114 -6.41 0.52 2.74
C THR A 114 -5.44 1.18 1.76
N VAL A 115 -4.15 1.07 2.05
CA VAL A 115 -3.09 1.65 1.22
C VAL A 115 -2.24 0.55 0.60
N VAL A 116 -2.00 0.66 -0.71
CA VAL A 116 -1.13 -0.23 -1.46
C VAL A 116 0.13 0.53 -1.85
N VAL A 117 1.30 -0.06 -1.65
CA VAL A 117 2.59 0.54 -1.99
C VAL A 117 3.34 -0.28 -3.04
N SER A 118 4.06 0.40 -3.93
CA SER A 118 5.12 -0.22 -4.73
C SER A 118 6.49 -0.07 -4.06
N GLY A 119 7.47 -0.83 -4.54
CA GLY A 119 8.86 -0.60 -4.17
C GLY A 119 9.52 0.60 -4.87
N GLY A 120 10.84 0.55 -4.96
CA GLY A 120 11.65 1.55 -5.66
C GLY A 120 11.79 2.88 -4.93
N SER A 121 12.07 3.95 -5.66
CA SER A 121 12.30 5.28 -5.07
C SER A 121 11.07 5.87 -4.38
N LEU A 122 9.86 5.39 -4.70
CA LEU A 122 8.61 5.82 -4.06
C LEU A 122 8.69 5.78 -2.53
N ILE A 123 9.29 4.74 -1.96
CA ILE A 123 9.36 4.57 -0.50
C ILE A 123 10.09 5.74 0.16
N LYS A 124 11.09 6.33 -0.52
CA LYS A 124 11.81 7.51 -0.02
C LYS A 124 10.90 8.73 0.07
N SER A 125 9.94 8.86 -0.84
CA SER A 125 8.98 9.97 -0.84
C SER A 125 7.94 9.87 0.29
N LEU A 126 7.82 8.71 0.95
CA LEU A 126 6.98 8.53 2.14
C LEU A 126 7.64 9.00 3.44
N ARG A 127 8.91 9.41 3.41
CA ARG A 127 9.64 9.86 4.61
C ARG A 127 8.91 10.97 5.38
N LYS A 128 8.15 11.82 4.70
CA LYS A 128 7.42 12.92 5.34
C LYS A 128 6.27 12.44 6.21
N LEU A 129 5.72 11.25 5.96
CA LEU A 129 4.69 10.66 6.83
C LEU A 129 5.22 10.24 8.20
N VAL A 130 6.55 10.02 8.33
CA VAL A 130 7.18 9.62 9.60
C VAL A 130 7.72 10.80 10.40
N GLU A 131 7.51 12.01 9.91
CA GLU A 131 7.89 13.27 10.56
C GLU A 131 6.65 13.98 11.13
N ALA A 132 6.85 14.91 12.06
CA ALA A 132 5.77 15.77 12.53
C ALA A 132 5.24 16.67 11.37
N PRO A 133 3.93 16.94 11.31
CA PRO A 133 2.91 16.53 12.27
C PRO A 133 2.32 15.14 12.03
N TYR A 134 2.64 14.49 10.91
CA TYR A 134 1.92 13.30 10.43
C TYR A 134 2.11 12.06 11.31
N VAL A 135 3.33 11.84 11.81
CA VAL A 135 3.60 10.71 12.71
C VAL A 135 2.71 10.71 13.94
N ASP A 136 2.34 11.90 14.44
CA ASP A 136 1.52 12.09 15.64
C ASP A 136 0.02 12.28 15.34
N SER A 137 -0.34 12.76 14.14
CA SER A 137 -1.72 13.14 13.81
C SER A 137 -2.50 12.08 13.04
N ILE A 138 -1.81 11.15 12.37
CA ILE A 138 -2.45 10.05 11.64
C ILE A 138 -2.88 8.95 12.63
N ASP A 139 -4.12 8.47 12.52
CA ASP A 139 -4.58 7.27 13.23
C ASP A 139 -4.07 6.00 12.53
N TRP A 140 -2.83 5.62 12.83
CA TRP A 140 -2.16 4.44 12.27
C TRP A 140 -2.87 3.12 12.57
N SER A 141 -3.74 3.06 13.59
CA SER A 141 -4.53 1.86 13.90
C SER A 141 -5.54 1.49 12.81
N LYS A 142 -5.88 2.45 11.94
CA LYS A 142 -6.82 2.31 10.82
C LYS A 142 -6.17 1.87 9.53
N TRP A 143 -4.84 1.93 9.45
CA TRP A 143 -4.10 1.62 8.25
C TRP A 143 -4.03 0.11 8.03
N HIS A 144 -4.31 -0.32 6.80
CA HIS A 144 -4.06 -1.64 6.26
C HIS A 144 -3.16 -1.51 5.05
N VAL A 145 -1.97 -2.11 5.11
CA VAL A 145 -0.90 -1.92 4.11
C VAL A 145 -0.72 -3.17 3.27
N PHE A 146 -0.63 -2.96 1.96
CA PHE A 146 -0.50 -4.00 0.94
C PHE A 146 0.61 -3.63 -0.06
N TRP A 147 1.04 -4.61 -0.85
CA TRP A 147 1.97 -4.40 -1.96
C TRP A 147 1.29 -4.62 -3.31
N VAL A 148 1.59 -3.74 -4.27
CA VAL A 148 1.13 -3.88 -5.66
C VAL A 148 1.93 -4.95 -6.40
N ASP A 149 3.19 -5.13 -6.02
CA ASP A 149 4.09 -6.17 -6.52
C ASP A 149 5.15 -6.54 -5.48
N GLU A 150 5.73 -7.72 -5.62
CA GLU A 150 6.90 -8.14 -4.84
C GLU A 150 7.78 -9.08 -5.68
N ARG A 151 9.05 -9.13 -5.31
CA ARG A 151 10.09 -9.97 -5.87
C ARG A 151 10.06 -11.27 -5.08
N VAL A 152 10.15 -12.41 -5.77
CA VAL A 152 10.12 -13.72 -5.12
C VAL A 152 11.51 -14.00 -4.51
N VAL A 153 11.76 -13.34 -3.39
CA VAL A 153 12.99 -13.37 -2.59
C VAL A 153 12.62 -13.28 -1.10
N PRO A 154 13.51 -13.68 -0.18
CA PRO A 154 13.30 -13.50 1.26
C PRO A 154 12.98 -12.05 1.65
N LYS A 155 12.16 -11.85 2.69
CA LYS A 155 11.78 -10.53 3.22
C LYS A 155 12.93 -9.69 3.74
N ASP A 156 14.08 -10.27 4.03
CA ASP A 156 15.31 -9.56 4.42
C ASP A 156 16.27 -9.31 3.24
N HIS A 157 15.92 -9.79 2.04
CA HIS A 157 16.71 -9.62 0.83
C HIS A 157 16.71 -8.15 0.37
N PRO A 158 17.84 -7.61 -0.13
CA PRO A 158 17.93 -6.22 -0.61
C PRO A 158 16.93 -5.85 -1.71
N ASP A 159 16.50 -6.83 -2.52
CA ASP A 159 15.50 -6.63 -3.59
C ASP A 159 14.04 -6.74 -3.12
N SER A 160 13.78 -7.03 -1.85
CA SER A 160 12.41 -7.11 -1.33
C SER A 160 11.79 -5.71 -1.20
N ASN A 161 10.62 -5.53 -1.81
CA ASN A 161 9.79 -4.35 -1.62
C ASN A 161 9.29 -4.25 -0.18
N TYR A 162 9.02 -5.37 0.49
CA TYR A 162 8.71 -5.41 1.92
C TYR A 162 9.86 -4.85 2.75
N LYS A 163 11.09 -5.35 2.55
CA LYS A 163 12.27 -4.82 3.26
C LYS A 163 12.39 -3.32 3.10
N LEU A 164 12.30 -2.86 1.85
CA LEU A 164 12.44 -1.47 1.51
C LEU A 164 11.40 -0.60 2.24
N ALA A 165 10.13 -1.01 2.20
CA ALA A 165 9.05 -0.33 2.90
C ALA A 165 9.21 -0.40 4.43
N PHE A 166 9.70 -1.52 4.97
CA PHE A 166 9.94 -1.70 6.39
C PHE A 166 11.00 -0.73 6.91
N ASP A 167 12.18 -0.71 6.27
CA ASP A 167 13.30 0.16 6.65
C ASP A 167 12.97 1.65 6.41
N GLY A 168 12.24 1.93 5.32
CA GLY A 168 11.91 3.29 4.91
C GLY A 168 10.79 3.93 5.72
N PHE A 169 9.77 3.15 6.08
CA PHE A 169 8.49 3.66 6.54
C PHE A 169 7.89 2.84 7.70
N LEU A 170 7.62 1.54 7.51
CA LEU A 170 6.78 0.77 8.46
C LEU A 170 7.40 0.62 9.86
N SER A 171 8.74 0.54 9.97
CA SER A 171 9.44 0.46 11.26
C SER A 171 9.37 1.74 12.10
N LYS A 172 8.84 2.83 11.53
CA LYS A 172 8.85 4.18 12.13
C LYS A 172 7.46 4.67 12.49
N VAL A 173 6.42 3.87 12.24
CA VAL A 173 5.01 4.23 12.51
C VAL A 173 4.30 3.10 13.24
N PRO A 174 3.36 3.41 14.16
CA PRO A 174 2.69 2.41 14.99
C PRO A 174 1.52 1.71 14.27
N ILE A 175 1.74 1.21 13.05
CA ILE A 175 0.75 0.38 12.34
C ILE A 175 0.70 -1.00 13.02
N PRO A 176 -0.49 -1.52 13.38
CA PRO A 176 -0.59 -2.87 13.95
C PRO A 176 0.00 -3.93 13.02
N PRO A 177 0.86 -4.86 13.50
CA PRO A 177 1.48 -5.87 12.63
C PRO A 177 0.45 -6.73 11.87
N GLY A 178 -0.72 -7.00 12.46
CA GLY A 178 -1.82 -7.72 11.81
C GLY A 178 -2.47 -6.97 10.65
N ASN A 179 -2.17 -5.68 10.47
CA ASN A 179 -2.66 -4.88 9.36
C ASN A 179 -1.63 -4.71 8.23
N VAL A 180 -0.47 -5.39 8.31
CA VAL A 180 0.55 -5.37 7.27
C VAL A 180 0.52 -6.70 6.51
N TYR A 181 -0.05 -6.66 5.30
CA TYR A 181 -0.29 -7.85 4.48
C TYR A 181 0.84 -8.00 3.45
N ALA A 182 1.99 -8.48 3.93
CA ALA A 182 3.14 -8.76 3.08
C ALA A 182 2.95 -10.08 2.29
N ILE A 183 3.54 -10.13 1.09
CA ILE A 183 3.55 -11.35 0.28
C ILE A 183 4.42 -12.42 0.96
N ASN A 184 3.99 -13.68 0.83
CA ASN A 184 4.63 -14.81 1.49
C ASN A 184 5.89 -15.27 0.74
N ASP A 185 7.05 -15.00 1.33
CA ASP A 185 8.39 -15.28 0.80
C ASP A 185 8.85 -16.73 1.00
N ALA A 186 8.06 -17.55 1.69
CA ALA A 186 8.34 -18.98 1.87
C ALA A 186 7.77 -19.86 0.75
N LEU A 187 6.99 -19.28 -0.18
CA LEU A 187 6.31 -20.00 -1.26
C LEU A 187 6.97 -19.76 -2.62
N SER A 188 6.64 -20.64 -3.58
CA SER A 188 6.96 -20.39 -4.99
C SER A 188 6.24 -19.15 -5.50
N ALA A 189 6.64 -18.66 -6.67
CA ALA A 189 5.96 -17.52 -7.29
C ALA A 189 4.44 -17.77 -7.47
N GLU A 190 4.08 -18.97 -7.93
CA GLU A 190 2.67 -19.36 -8.07
C GLU A 190 1.96 -19.44 -6.71
N GLY A 191 2.55 -20.15 -5.74
CA GLY A 191 1.95 -20.31 -4.42
C GLY A 191 1.79 -18.98 -3.67
N ALA A 192 2.75 -18.06 -3.79
CA ALA A 192 2.68 -16.74 -3.20
C ALA A 192 1.59 -15.86 -3.83
N ALA A 193 1.37 -15.96 -5.15
CA ALA A 193 0.26 -15.27 -5.80
C ALA A 193 -1.10 -15.81 -5.34
N ASP A 194 -1.26 -17.13 -5.26
CA ASP A 194 -2.50 -17.77 -4.81
C ASP A 194 -2.80 -17.49 -3.33
N ASP A 195 -1.78 -17.52 -2.47
CA ASP A 195 -1.87 -17.19 -1.04
C ASP A 195 -2.30 -15.72 -0.87
N TYR A 196 -1.67 -14.81 -1.60
CA TYR A 196 -1.99 -13.39 -1.53
C TYR A 196 -3.39 -13.10 -2.07
N GLU A 197 -3.80 -13.70 -3.20
CA GLU A 197 -5.17 -13.58 -3.71
C GLU A 197 -6.21 -14.13 -2.72
N THR A 198 -5.90 -15.26 -2.06
CA THR A 198 -6.77 -15.85 -1.02
C THR A 198 -6.93 -14.92 0.18
N CYS A 199 -5.84 -14.33 0.65
CA CYS A 199 -5.84 -13.30 1.69
C CYS A 199 -6.74 -12.12 1.30
N LEU A 200 -6.58 -11.58 0.09
CA LEU A 200 -7.40 -10.46 -0.39
C LEU A 200 -8.89 -10.83 -0.47
N LYS A 201 -9.24 -12.02 -0.95
CA LYS A 201 -10.63 -12.50 -0.99
C LYS A 201 -11.23 -12.57 0.42
N HIS A 202 -10.46 -13.05 1.40
CA HIS A 202 -10.88 -13.07 2.79
C HIS A 202 -11.11 -11.66 3.35
N LEU A 203 -10.22 -10.70 3.03
CA LEU A 203 -10.34 -9.32 3.46
C LEU A 203 -11.50 -8.57 2.80
N VAL A 204 -11.83 -8.93 1.55
CA VAL A 204 -13.07 -8.47 0.90
C VAL A 204 -14.30 -9.06 1.59
N HIS A 205 -14.28 -10.35 1.92
CA HIS A 205 -15.40 -11.02 2.59
C HIS A 205 -15.66 -10.47 4.00
N THR A 206 -14.61 -10.13 4.73
CA THR A 206 -14.68 -9.57 6.10
C THR A 206 -14.90 -8.05 6.13
N GLY A 207 -14.93 -7.39 4.97
CA GLY A 207 -15.21 -5.96 4.85
C GLY A 207 -14.03 -5.03 5.15
N VAL A 208 -12.80 -5.56 5.24
CA VAL A 208 -11.59 -4.73 5.34
C VAL A 208 -11.30 -4.03 4.02
N ILE A 209 -11.45 -4.75 2.90
CA ILE A 209 -11.31 -4.22 1.54
C ILE A 209 -12.71 -4.17 0.92
N ASN A 210 -13.07 -3.04 0.31
CA ASN A 210 -14.34 -2.95 -0.40
C ASN A 210 -14.28 -3.74 -1.72
N LYS A 211 -15.44 -4.21 -2.18
CA LYS A 211 -15.59 -4.72 -3.54
C LYS A 211 -16.11 -3.61 -4.44
N SER A 212 -15.49 -3.38 -5.59
CA SER A 212 -16.04 -2.45 -6.57
C SER A 212 -17.41 -2.93 -7.06
N SER A 213 -18.40 -2.03 -7.06
CA SER A 213 -19.71 -2.27 -7.66
C SER A 213 -19.69 -2.24 -9.19
N VAL A 214 -18.62 -1.71 -9.80
CA VAL A 214 -18.46 -1.57 -11.24
C VAL A 214 -17.72 -2.78 -11.81
N SER A 215 -16.55 -3.10 -11.26
CA SER A 215 -15.66 -4.13 -11.78
C SER A 215 -15.82 -5.48 -11.08
N GLY A 216 -16.32 -5.50 -9.84
CA GLY A 216 -16.35 -6.70 -9.01
C GLY A 216 -15.00 -7.11 -8.41
N PHE A 217 -13.93 -6.35 -8.62
CA PHE A 217 -12.61 -6.59 -8.04
C PHE A 217 -12.44 -5.87 -6.69
N PRO A 218 -11.41 -6.22 -5.88
CA PRO A 218 -11.08 -5.48 -4.67
C PRO A 218 -10.79 -4.01 -5.00
N LYS A 219 -11.41 -3.11 -4.25
CA LYS A 219 -11.32 -1.66 -4.36
C LYS A 219 -10.57 -1.11 -3.17
N PHE A 220 -9.31 -0.79 -3.40
CA PHE A 220 -8.44 -0.13 -2.43
C PHE A 220 -8.68 1.38 -2.40
N ASP A 221 -8.16 2.03 -1.35
CA ASP A 221 -8.42 3.44 -1.10
C ASP A 221 -7.42 4.29 -1.83
N LEU A 222 -6.14 3.94 -1.65
CA LEU A 222 -5.01 4.61 -2.27
C LEU A 222 -4.00 3.57 -2.71
N MET A 223 -3.63 3.60 -4.00
CA MET A 223 -2.42 2.93 -4.47
C MET A 223 -1.34 3.96 -4.78
N LEU A 224 -0.19 3.81 -4.13
CA LEU A 224 1.01 4.57 -4.37
C LEU A 224 1.89 3.74 -5.30
N VAL A 225 2.03 4.18 -6.55
CA VAL A 225 2.63 3.36 -7.63
C VAL A 225 3.78 4.13 -8.28
N GLY A 226 4.96 3.52 -8.28
CA GLY A 226 6.10 3.99 -9.06
C GLY A 226 6.03 3.57 -10.52
N MET A 227 6.87 4.19 -11.36
CA MET A 227 6.99 3.86 -12.78
C MET A 227 8.44 3.54 -13.15
N GLY A 228 8.66 2.48 -13.93
CA GLY A 228 9.95 2.17 -14.52
C GLY A 228 10.39 3.09 -15.67
N PRO A 229 11.68 3.08 -16.05
CA PRO A 229 12.19 3.84 -17.21
C PRO A 229 11.62 3.38 -18.56
N ASP A 230 11.06 2.19 -18.59
CA ASP A 230 10.36 1.50 -19.68
C ASP A 230 8.83 1.62 -19.55
N GLY A 231 8.32 2.39 -18.59
CA GLY A 231 6.88 2.60 -18.40
C GLY A 231 6.12 1.43 -17.78
N HIS A 232 6.82 0.41 -17.26
CA HIS A 232 6.17 -0.61 -16.44
C HIS A 232 5.67 0.00 -15.13
N VAL A 233 4.58 -0.56 -14.62
CA VAL A 233 4.04 -0.34 -13.28
C VAL A 233 3.91 -1.70 -12.61
N ALA A 234 4.10 -1.78 -11.29
CA ALA A 234 4.13 -3.06 -10.57
C ALA A 234 5.11 -4.05 -11.25
N SER A 235 4.68 -5.27 -11.58
CA SER A 235 5.43 -6.18 -12.48
C SER A 235 4.79 -6.35 -13.85
N LEU A 236 4.11 -5.32 -14.35
CA LEU A 236 3.43 -5.30 -15.64
C LEU A 236 4.33 -4.62 -16.68
N PHE A 237 5.11 -5.43 -17.41
CA PHE A 237 6.14 -4.96 -18.34
C PHE A 237 5.62 -4.76 -19.77
N PRO A 238 6.19 -3.81 -20.55
CA PRO A 238 5.84 -3.63 -21.96
C PRO A 238 5.96 -4.93 -22.76
N GLY A 239 4.96 -5.20 -23.61
CA GLY A 239 4.92 -6.39 -24.48
C GLY A 239 4.69 -7.73 -23.76
N HIS A 240 4.65 -7.76 -22.43
CA HIS A 240 4.48 -9.00 -21.68
C HIS A 240 3.03 -9.52 -21.79
N PRO A 241 2.79 -10.84 -21.97
CA PRO A 241 1.43 -11.40 -22.07
C PRO A 241 0.53 -11.07 -20.89
N LEU A 242 1.10 -10.89 -19.70
CA LEU A 242 0.38 -10.54 -18.47
C LEU A 242 -0.41 -9.23 -18.58
N LEU A 243 -0.06 -8.31 -19.49
CA LEU A 243 -0.86 -7.09 -19.72
C LEU A 243 -2.30 -7.40 -20.20
N LYS A 244 -2.55 -8.62 -20.69
CA LYS A 244 -3.87 -9.07 -21.17
C LYS A 244 -4.68 -9.81 -20.09
N GLU A 245 -4.12 -10.06 -18.91
CA GLU A 245 -4.82 -10.73 -17.81
C GLU A 245 -5.96 -9.83 -17.29
N ASN A 246 -7.18 -10.37 -17.30
CA ASN A 246 -8.39 -9.63 -16.97
C ASN A 246 -9.32 -10.36 -15.97
N GLN A 247 -8.88 -11.49 -15.41
CA GLN A 247 -9.67 -12.31 -14.48
C GLN A 247 -9.01 -12.45 -13.11
N LYS A 248 -7.72 -12.75 -13.07
CA LYS A 248 -6.99 -12.93 -11.81
C LYS A 248 -6.85 -11.62 -11.05
N TRP A 249 -6.84 -11.67 -9.72
CA TRP A 249 -6.57 -10.50 -8.88
C TRP A 249 -5.07 -10.31 -8.75
N VAL A 250 -4.37 -11.41 -8.51
CA VAL A 250 -2.92 -11.48 -8.37
C VAL A 250 -2.38 -12.47 -9.39
N ALA A 251 -1.26 -12.11 -10.01
CA ALA A 251 -0.54 -12.97 -10.93
C ALA A 251 0.92 -13.11 -10.50
N HIS A 252 1.57 -14.14 -11.04
CA HIS A 252 3.00 -14.33 -10.92
C HIS A 252 3.65 -14.36 -12.31
N ILE A 253 4.93 -14.01 -12.37
CA ILE A 253 5.78 -14.21 -13.55
C ILE A 253 7.13 -14.77 -13.09
N THR A 254 7.79 -15.52 -13.96
CA THR A 254 9.12 -16.09 -13.72
C THR A 254 10.14 -15.66 -14.78
N ASP A 255 9.75 -14.74 -15.64
CA ASP A 255 10.43 -14.29 -16.85
C ASP A 255 10.47 -12.76 -16.92
N SER A 256 10.50 -12.09 -15.76
CA SER A 256 10.64 -10.64 -15.75
C SER A 256 11.90 -10.22 -16.53
N PRO A 257 11.79 -9.19 -17.41
CA PRO A 257 12.94 -8.67 -18.15
C PRO A 257 13.95 -7.93 -17.25
N LYS A 258 13.67 -7.83 -15.94
CA LYS A 258 14.54 -7.20 -14.94
C LYS A 258 14.77 -8.18 -13.79
N PRO A 259 15.98 -8.24 -13.22
CA PRO A 259 16.23 -9.08 -12.06
C PRO A 259 15.46 -8.58 -10.81
N PRO A 260 15.12 -9.49 -9.88
CA PRO A 260 15.04 -10.94 -10.08
C PRO A 260 13.86 -11.31 -11.02
N PRO A 261 13.93 -12.47 -11.70
CA PRO A 261 12.95 -12.85 -12.72
C PRO A 261 11.57 -13.20 -12.13
N GLY A 262 11.56 -13.79 -10.92
CA GLY A 262 10.35 -14.17 -10.20
C GLY A 262 9.68 -12.96 -9.53
N ARG A 263 8.42 -12.70 -9.89
CA ARG A 263 7.62 -11.61 -9.32
C ARG A 263 6.17 -12.02 -9.07
N ILE A 264 5.57 -11.38 -8.07
CA ILE A 264 4.13 -11.37 -7.77
C ILE A 264 3.61 -9.97 -8.06
N THR A 265 2.42 -9.84 -8.63
CA THR A 265 1.86 -8.53 -8.98
C THR A 265 0.35 -8.53 -9.01
N PHE A 266 -0.24 -7.39 -8.67
CA PHE A 266 -1.60 -7.08 -9.05
C PHE A 266 -1.72 -6.99 -10.56
N THR A 267 -2.87 -7.41 -11.05
CA THR A 267 -3.29 -7.27 -12.44
C THR A 267 -3.95 -5.90 -12.64
N PHE A 268 -4.09 -5.44 -13.89
CA PHE A 268 -4.77 -4.17 -14.17
C PHE A 268 -6.20 -4.11 -13.64
N PRO A 269 -7.03 -5.17 -13.69
CA PRO A 269 -8.36 -5.13 -13.07
C PRO A 269 -8.34 -4.70 -11.59
N VAL A 270 -7.38 -5.19 -10.80
CA VAL A 270 -7.25 -4.79 -9.39
C VAL A 270 -6.72 -3.37 -9.27
N ILE A 271 -5.65 -3.04 -10.00
CA ILE A 271 -5.07 -1.68 -9.97
C ILE A 271 -6.14 -0.64 -10.32
N ASN A 272 -6.84 -0.83 -11.43
CA ASN A 272 -7.83 0.10 -11.96
C ASN A 272 -9.14 0.14 -11.15
N SER A 273 -9.37 -0.82 -10.25
CA SER A 273 -10.51 -0.75 -9.32
C SER A 273 -10.28 0.17 -8.13
N SER A 274 -9.06 0.68 -7.94
CA SER A 274 -8.73 1.59 -6.83
C SER A 274 -9.55 2.90 -6.87
N SER A 275 -9.85 3.43 -5.69
CA SER A 275 -10.49 4.74 -5.53
C SER A 275 -9.53 5.88 -5.91
N TYR A 276 -8.27 5.78 -5.51
CA TYR A 276 -7.23 6.75 -5.81
C TYR A 276 -5.95 6.03 -6.23
N ILE A 277 -5.26 6.55 -7.25
CA ILE A 277 -3.90 6.14 -7.59
C ILE A 277 -3.03 7.39 -7.66
N ALA A 278 -1.94 7.41 -6.91
CA ALA A 278 -0.87 8.38 -7.08
C ALA A 278 0.32 7.70 -7.78
N LEU A 279 0.58 8.10 -9.02
CA LEU A 279 1.78 7.77 -9.77
C LEU A 279 2.91 8.69 -9.34
N VAL A 280 3.89 8.17 -8.61
CA VAL A 280 5.03 8.94 -8.10
C VAL A 280 6.25 8.66 -8.95
N VAL A 281 6.66 9.65 -9.74
CA VAL A 281 7.67 9.48 -10.79
C VAL A 281 8.73 10.56 -10.66
N CYS A 282 9.94 10.15 -10.28
CA CYS A 282 11.08 11.05 -10.12
C CYS A 282 12.25 10.66 -11.02
N GLY A 283 12.98 11.66 -11.49
CA GLY A 283 14.26 11.53 -12.20
C GLY A 283 14.16 11.48 -13.73
N ALA A 284 15.20 12.01 -14.38
CA ALA A 284 15.23 12.28 -15.82
C ALA A 284 15.12 11.02 -16.69
N GLY A 285 15.51 9.86 -16.16
CA GLY A 285 15.34 8.56 -16.84
C GLY A 285 13.88 8.14 -17.05
N LYS A 286 12.91 8.92 -16.59
CA LYS A 286 11.47 8.70 -16.79
C LYS A 286 10.85 9.66 -17.80
N ALA A 287 11.55 10.74 -18.17
CA ALA A 287 10.95 11.88 -18.88
C ALA A 287 10.38 11.53 -20.26
N SER A 288 11.03 10.65 -21.02
CA SER A 288 10.52 10.22 -22.33
C SER A 288 9.19 9.46 -22.23
N VAL A 289 9.07 8.59 -21.21
CA VAL A 289 7.85 7.83 -20.96
C VAL A 289 6.75 8.76 -20.43
N VAL A 290 7.08 9.68 -19.52
CA VAL A 290 6.14 10.69 -19.01
C VAL A 290 5.57 11.53 -20.16
N GLN A 291 6.43 12.05 -21.04
CA GLN A 291 6.01 12.79 -22.24
C GLN A 291 5.09 11.97 -23.14
N THR A 292 5.40 10.68 -23.34
CA THR A 292 4.56 9.80 -24.17
C THR A 292 3.21 9.51 -23.50
N ALA A 293 3.21 9.23 -22.20
CA ALA A 293 2.01 8.84 -21.45
C ALA A 293 1.06 10.01 -21.15
N LEU A 294 1.59 11.23 -21.03
CA LEU A 294 0.80 12.44 -20.80
C LEU A 294 0.52 13.22 -22.09
N GLY A 295 1.33 13.03 -23.13
CA GLY A 295 1.18 13.69 -24.41
C GLY A 295 0.11 13.07 -25.31
N LYS A 296 -0.21 13.74 -26.42
CA LYS A 296 -1.12 13.25 -27.47
C LYS A 296 -0.44 12.34 -28.50
N SER A 297 0.70 11.76 -28.13
CA SER A 297 1.56 11.00 -29.05
C SER A 297 0.81 9.80 -29.62
N GLN A 298 0.81 9.68 -30.96
CA GLN A 298 0.27 8.56 -31.73
C GLN A 298 1.34 7.44 -31.87
N ASN A 299 2.04 7.10 -30.78
CA ASN A 299 2.93 5.96 -30.80
C ASN A 299 2.10 4.66 -30.80
N SER A 300 2.54 3.66 -31.58
CA SER A 300 1.89 2.35 -31.67
C SER A 300 2.00 1.53 -30.39
N ASP A 301 3.08 1.75 -29.62
CA ASP A 301 3.37 0.96 -28.43
C ASP A 301 2.85 1.67 -27.18
N VAL A 302 1.79 1.11 -26.61
CA VAL A 302 1.19 1.61 -25.36
C VAL A 302 2.02 1.14 -24.18
N PHE A 303 2.56 2.08 -23.40
CA PHE A 303 3.26 1.75 -22.16
C PHE A 303 2.26 1.25 -21.10
N PRO A 304 2.64 0.28 -20.25
CA PRO A 304 1.79 -0.20 -19.16
C PRO A 304 1.23 0.92 -18.26
N VAL A 305 2.00 1.97 -17.99
CA VAL A 305 1.53 3.14 -17.22
C VAL A 305 0.32 3.85 -17.87
N GLN A 306 0.18 3.80 -19.19
CA GLN A 306 -0.97 4.38 -19.90
C GLN A 306 -2.26 3.55 -19.74
N MET A 307 -2.13 2.30 -19.29
CA MET A 307 -3.25 1.41 -18.99
C MET A 307 -3.78 1.61 -17.55
N VAL A 308 -3.09 2.41 -16.74
CA VAL A 308 -3.53 2.78 -15.39
C VAL A 308 -4.69 3.78 -15.48
N SER A 309 -5.87 3.34 -15.05
CA SER A 309 -7.11 4.10 -15.12
C SER A 309 -8.00 3.74 -13.92
N PRO A 310 -7.77 4.36 -12.75
CA PRO A 310 -8.57 4.08 -11.56
C PRO A 310 -10.02 4.52 -11.72
N GLU A 311 -10.92 3.88 -10.98
CA GLU A 311 -12.33 4.26 -10.92
C GLU A 311 -12.57 5.67 -10.36
N GLY A 312 -11.67 6.14 -9.48
CA GLY A 312 -11.72 7.50 -8.96
C GLY A 312 -10.66 8.39 -9.61
N GLU A 313 -9.67 8.82 -8.81
CA GLU A 313 -8.69 9.81 -9.25
C GLU A 313 -7.35 9.18 -9.61
N LEU A 314 -6.77 9.65 -10.72
CA LEU A 314 -5.40 9.37 -11.13
C LEU A 314 -4.55 10.63 -10.94
N LYS A 315 -3.69 10.65 -9.94
CA LYS A 315 -2.77 11.75 -9.70
C LYS A 315 -1.37 11.38 -10.16
N TRP A 316 -0.76 12.21 -11.00
CA TRP A 316 0.65 12.14 -11.36
C TRP A 316 1.42 13.14 -10.49
N CYS A 317 2.36 12.64 -9.70
CA CYS A 317 3.30 13.42 -8.91
C CYS A 317 4.68 13.30 -9.57
N LEU A 318 5.12 14.38 -10.22
CA LEU A 318 6.36 14.42 -10.99
C LEU A 318 7.36 15.37 -10.35
N ASP A 319 8.63 14.99 -10.28
CA ASP A 319 9.69 15.99 -10.10
C ASP A 319 10.01 16.68 -11.44
N ARG A 320 10.75 17.79 -11.37
CA ARG A 320 11.17 18.56 -12.54
C ARG A 320 11.92 17.72 -13.58
N ASP A 321 12.74 16.78 -13.13
CA ASP A 321 13.53 15.93 -14.01
C ASP A 321 12.64 14.94 -14.79
N ALA A 322 11.68 14.30 -14.14
CA ALA A 322 10.70 13.42 -14.78
C ALA A 322 9.75 14.21 -15.70
N ALA A 323 9.48 15.47 -15.38
CA ALA A 323 8.67 16.37 -16.20
C ALA A 323 9.46 17.12 -17.28
N SER A 324 10.78 16.93 -17.41
CA SER A 324 11.68 17.75 -18.25
C SER A 324 11.38 17.77 -19.75
N LYS A 325 10.45 16.93 -20.22
CA LYS A 325 10.00 16.83 -21.62
C LYS A 325 8.52 17.16 -21.83
N LEU A 326 7.82 17.62 -20.80
CA LEU A 326 6.42 18.06 -20.88
C LEU A 326 6.30 19.47 -21.48
#